data_AF-A0A7C2MXW9-F1
#
_entry.id   AF-A0A7C2MXW9-F1
#
_cell.length_a   1.000
_cell.length_b   1.000
_cell.length_c   1.000
_cell.angle_alpha   90.00
_cell.angle_beta   90.00
_cell.angle_gamma   90.00
#
_symmetry.space_group_name_H-M   'P 1'
#
loop_
_entity.id
_entity.type
_entity.pdbx_description
1 polymer ?
#
loop_
_entity_poly.entity_id
_entity_poly.type
_entity_poly.pdbx_seq_one_letter_code
_entity_poly.pdbx_strand_id
1 'polypeptide(L)'
;MNRCPRDIEITDLMADLRRLAVQKGYVEDKEAVFGRAFAETVAENGRLFEPELLTRYYLRSWDVASLLGMVPLGIKMLLKGKIPFVPERIKDPQALDKVGVVSRAEDASMEKGKRDFVSSVVGIMVTVLGFVNALGAAVTGKREGASWH
;
A
#
# COMPACT_ATOMS: atom_id res chain seq x y z
N MET A 1 -10.32 -25.37 -22.64
CA MET A 1 -9.01 -25.90 -23.08
C MET A 1 -7.92 -24.90 -22.71
N ASN A 2 -7.25 -25.07 -21.58
CA ASN A 2 -6.17 -24.18 -21.12
C ASN A 2 -5.03 -25.03 -20.52
N ARG A 3 -4.73 -26.16 -21.16
CA ARG A 3 -3.69 -27.09 -20.72
C ARG A 3 -2.85 -27.43 -21.94
N CYS A 4 -1.56 -27.07 -21.88
CA CYS A 4 -0.57 -27.51 -22.84
C CYS A 4 -0.40 -29.03 -22.71
N PRO A 5 -0.31 -29.81 -23.80
CA PRO A 5 -0.07 -31.27 -23.72
C PRO A 5 1.28 -31.63 -23.07
N ARG A 6 2.17 -30.65 -22.89
CA ARG A 6 3.45 -30.76 -22.17
C ARG A 6 3.39 -30.33 -20.70
N ASP A 7 2.19 -30.07 -20.16
CA ASP A 7 1.95 -29.63 -18.78
C ASP A 7 2.72 -28.35 -18.41
N ILE A 8 2.86 -27.44 -19.37
CA ILE A 8 3.42 -26.11 -19.14
C ILE A 8 2.31 -25.23 -18.58
N GLU A 9 2.50 -24.73 -17.36
CA GLU A 9 1.64 -23.72 -16.73
C GLU A 9 1.90 -22.35 -17.37
N ILE A 10 1.22 -22.10 -18.50
CA ILE A 10 1.40 -20.87 -19.31
C ILE A 10 1.09 -19.61 -18.47
N THR A 11 0.11 -19.68 -17.57
CA THR A 11 -0.28 -18.54 -16.72
C THR A 11 0.85 -18.13 -15.78
N ASP A 12 1.51 -19.09 -15.13
CA ASP A 12 2.62 -18.81 -14.22
C ASP A 12 3.82 -18.26 -14.99
N LEU A 13 4.13 -18.86 -16.15
CA LEU A 13 5.19 -18.37 -17.03
C LEU A 13 4.95 -16.90 -17.44
N MET A 14 3.73 -16.55 -17.84
CA MET A 14 3.40 -15.18 -18.24
C MET A 14 3.43 -14.21 -17.06
N ALA A 15 3.00 -14.66 -15.86
CA ALA A 15 3.08 -13.86 -14.64
C ALA A 15 4.53 -13.55 -14.26
N ASP A 16 5.42 -14.53 -14.38
CA ASP A 16 6.85 -14.39 -14.08
C ASP A 16 7.56 -13.49 -15.10
N LEU A 17 7.28 -13.68 -16.40
CA LEU A 17 7.78 -12.79 -17.44
C LEU A 17 7.34 -11.34 -17.21
N ARG A 18 6.08 -11.12 -16.80
CA ARG A 18 5.59 -9.78 -16.46
C ARG A 18 6.30 -9.22 -15.23
N ARG A 19 6.47 -10.01 -14.16
CA ARG A 19 7.23 -9.58 -12.97
C ARG A 19 8.65 -9.16 -13.33
N LEU A 20 9.35 -9.96 -14.14
CA LEU A 20 10.69 -9.65 -14.62
C LEU A 20 10.71 -8.39 -15.49
N ALA A 21 9.72 -8.20 -16.35
CA ALA A 21 9.61 -7.00 -17.17
C ALA A 21 9.44 -5.73 -16.31
N VAL A 22 8.60 -5.78 -15.27
CA VAL A 22 8.42 -4.69 -14.31
C VAL A 22 9.71 -4.44 -13.50
N GLN A 23 10.38 -5.49 -13.01
CA GLN A 23 11.63 -5.37 -12.25
C GLN A 23 12.75 -4.74 -13.09
N LYS A 24 12.86 -5.12 -14.37
CA LYS A 24 13.86 -4.57 -15.30
C LYS A 24 13.49 -3.20 -15.86
N GLY A 25 12.34 -2.64 -15.49
CA GLY A 25 11.90 -1.33 -15.97
C GLY A 25 11.43 -1.31 -17.42
N TYR A 26 11.11 -2.48 -18.01
CA TYR A 26 10.53 -2.55 -19.36
C TYR A 26 9.04 -2.16 -19.39
N VAL A 27 8.38 -2.13 -18.24
CA VAL A 27 6.96 -1.79 -18.08
C VAL A 27 6.79 -0.79 -16.94
N GLU A 28 6.18 0.36 -17.24
CA GLU A 28 5.82 1.43 -16.30
C GLU A 28 4.34 1.81 -16.40
N ASP A 29 3.47 0.81 -16.54
CA ASP A 29 2.02 1.00 -16.57
C ASP A 29 1.42 1.25 -15.17
N LYS A 30 0.13 1.61 -15.13
CA LYS A 30 -0.57 1.91 -13.87
C LYS A 30 -0.64 0.68 -12.97
N GLU A 31 -0.76 -0.50 -13.56
CA GLU A 31 -0.78 -1.79 -12.88
C GLU A 31 0.56 -2.07 -12.19
N ALA A 32 1.68 -1.78 -12.85
CA ALA A 32 3.00 -1.87 -12.24
C ALA A 32 3.15 -0.86 -11.09
N VAL A 33 2.73 0.39 -11.27
CA VAL A 33 2.76 1.42 -10.22
C VAL A 33 1.93 0.99 -9.01
N PHE A 34 0.72 0.48 -9.24
CA PHE A 34 -0.17 -0.03 -8.20
C PHE A 34 0.42 -1.24 -7.47
N GLY A 35 0.91 -2.23 -8.21
CA GLY A 35 1.49 -3.44 -7.63
C GLY A 35 2.68 -3.14 -6.73
N ARG A 36 3.52 -2.16 -7.10
CA ARG A 36 4.64 -1.70 -6.26
C ARG A 36 4.16 -1.00 -5.00
N ALA A 37 3.21 -0.07 -5.11
CA ALA A 37 2.63 0.61 -3.95
C ALA A 37 1.96 -0.39 -2.98
N PHE A 38 1.24 -1.37 -3.53
CA PHE A 38 0.62 -2.45 -2.77
C PHE A 38 1.63 -3.29 -2.01
N ALA A 39 2.65 -3.81 -2.71
CA ALA A 39 3.69 -4.62 -2.09
C ALA A 39 4.40 -3.86 -0.97
N GLU A 40 4.70 -2.57 -1.17
CA GLU A 40 5.37 -1.74 -0.17
C GLU A 40 4.48 -1.49 1.07
N THR A 41 3.19 -1.19 0.89
CA THR A 41 2.27 -0.97 2.02
C THR A 41 2.09 -2.24 2.86
N VAL A 42 1.99 -3.40 2.22
CA VAL A 42 1.88 -4.68 2.92
C VAL A 42 3.20 -5.06 3.59
N ALA A 43 4.35 -4.81 2.96
CA ALA A 43 5.65 -5.06 3.57
C ALA A 43 5.85 -4.25 4.87
N GLU A 44 5.37 -3.01 4.92
CA GLU A 44 5.57 -2.14 6.09
C GLU A 44 4.60 -2.41 7.24
N ASN A 45 3.33 -2.66 6.93
CA ASN A 45 2.30 -2.82 7.96
C ASN A 45 1.96 -4.29 8.23
N GLY A 46 2.32 -5.19 7.32
CA GLY A 46 1.87 -6.59 7.30
C GLY A 46 0.41 -6.78 6.92
N ARG A 47 -0.34 -5.69 6.79
CA ARG A 47 -1.71 -5.65 6.32
C ARG A 47 -1.94 -4.42 5.46
N LEU A 48 -2.92 -4.49 4.57
CA LEU A 48 -3.24 -3.38 3.70
C LEU A 48 -3.85 -2.22 4.50
N PHE A 49 -3.25 -1.04 4.39
CA PHE A 49 -3.82 0.22 4.88
C PHE A 49 -4.20 1.08 3.67
N GLU A 50 -5.49 1.15 3.36
CA GLU A 50 -6.01 1.76 2.12
C GLU A 50 -5.61 3.23 1.92
N PRO A 51 -5.63 4.11 2.95
CA PRO A 51 -5.22 5.51 2.77
C PRO A 51 -3.77 5.65 2.33
N GLU A 52 -2.89 4.81 2.88
CA GLU A 52 -1.49 4.78 2.52
C GLU A 52 -1.27 4.22 1.11
N LEU A 53 -1.96 3.13 0.75
CA LEU A 53 -1.91 2.57 -0.59
C LEU A 53 -2.27 3.60 -1.65
N LEU A 54 -3.42 4.27 -1.49
CA LEU A 54 -3.89 5.27 -2.44
C LEU A 54 -2.89 6.43 -2.52
N THR A 55 -2.42 6.92 -1.37
CA THR A 55 -1.45 8.02 -1.31
C THR A 55 -0.17 7.67 -2.06
N ARG A 56 0.41 6.49 -1.81
CA ARG A 56 1.59 5.99 -2.54
C ARG A 56 1.35 5.88 -4.03
N TYR A 57 0.22 5.27 -4.42
CA TYR A 57 -0.13 5.08 -5.83
C TYR A 57 -0.23 6.41 -6.57
N TYR A 58 -1.03 7.36 -6.08
CA TYR A 58 -1.26 8.63 -6.76
C TYR A 58 0.00 9.52 -6.79
N LEU A 59 0.79 9.53 -5.71
CA LEU A 59 2.05 10.28 -5.70
C LEU A 59 3.07 9.67 -6.67
N ARG A 60 3.08 8.34 -6.79
CA ARG A 60 3.99 7.63 -7.69
C ARG A 60 3.60 7.84 -9.15
N SER A 61 2.31 7.85 -9.46
CA SER A 61 1.78 8.17 -10.79
C SER A 61 1.78 9.67 -11.11
N TRP A 62 2.24 10.54 -10.19
CA TRP A 62 2.19 12.00 -10.31
C TRP A 62 0.79 12.58 -10.53
N ASP A 63 -0.25 11.83 -10.18
CA ASP A 63 -1.64 12.24 -10.35
C ASP A 63 -2.18 12.86 -9.05
N VAL A 64 -1.54 13.96 -8.67
CA VAL A 64 -1.84 14.70 -7.42
C VAL A 64 -3.22 15.36 -7.51
N ALA A 65 -3.65 15.75 -8.71
CA ALA A 65 -4.97 16.34 -8.92
C ALA A 65 -6.09 15.35 -8.57
N SER A 66 -5.99 14.10 -9.02
CA SER A 66 -6.96 13.05 -8.66
C SER A 66 -6.92 12.72 -7.17
N LEU A 67 -5.73 12.69 -6.57
CA LEU A 67 -5.59 12.49 -5.12
C LEU A 67 -6.35 13.58 -4.34
N LEU A 68 -6.12 14.85 -4.66
CA LEU A 68 -6.80 15.97 -4.01
C LEU A 68 -8.32 15.94 -4.23
N GLY A 69 -8.79 15.50 -5.41
CA GLY A 69 -10.20 15.27 -5.68
C GLY A 69 -10.84 14.18 -4.81
N MET A 70 -10.06 13.17 -4.40
CA MET A 70 -10.52 12.08 -3.52
C MET A 70 -10.50 12.44 -2.04
N VAL A 71 -9.70 13.42 -1.61
CA VAL A 71 -9.57 13.81 -0.19
C VAL A 71 -10.94 14.11 0.48
N PRO A 72 -11.86 14.89 -0.10
CA PRO A 72 -13.16 15.16 0.53
C PRO A 72 -14.01 13.90 0.75
N LEU A 73 -13.94 12.94 -0.18
CA LEU A 73 -14.63 11.65 -0.05
C LEU A 73 -13.96 10.80 1.04
N GLY A 74 -12.62 10.74 1.03
CA GLY A 74 -11.83 10.05 2.04
C GLY A 74 -12.16 10.53 3.45
N ILE A 75 -12.20 11.85 3.68
CA ILE A 75 -12.57 12.45 4.96
C ILE A 75 -13.99 12.03 5.37
N LYS A 76 -14.97 12.06 4.45
CA LYS A 76 -16.34 11.62 4.74
C LYS A 76 -16.42 10.14 5.12
N MET A 77 -15.63 9.27 4.50
CA MET A 77 -15.57 7.85 4.82
C MET A 77 -14.89 7.60 6.17
N LEU A 78 -13.81 8.34 6.43
CA LEU A 78 -13.05 8.31 7.68
C LEU A 78 -13.93 8.72 8.87
N LEU A 79 -14.69 9.82 8.74
CA LEU A 79 -15.67 10.27 9.75
C LEU A 79 -16.81 9.27 9.98
N LYS A 80 -17.14 8.46 8.97
CA LYS A 80 -18.14 7.39 9.08
C LYS A 80 -17.56 6.08 9.64
N GLY A 81 -16.27 6.04 9.99
CA GLY A 81 -15.59 4.83 10.46
C GLY A 81 -15.44 3.74 9.41
N LYS A 82 -15.59 4.07 8.12
CA LYS A 82 -15.43 3.10 7.01
C LYS A 82 -13.97 2.87 6.65
N ILE A 83 -13.08 3.76 7.09
CA ILE A 83 -11.65 3.70 6.89
C ILE A 83 -11.01 3.85 8.27
N PRO A 84 -10.03 3.00 8.64
CA PRO A 84 -9.34 3.16 9.91
C PRO A 84 -8.43 4.40 9.90
N PHE A 85 -8.32 5.08 11.05
CA PHE A 85 -7.39 6.21 11.21
C PHE A 85 -5.95 5.76 11.45
N VAL A 86 -5.74 4.53 11.91
CA VAL A 86 -4.42 3.99 12.25
C VAL A 86 -4.23 2.70 11.46
N PRO A 87 -3.04 2.46 10.87
CA PRO A 87 -2.73 1.20 10.25
C PRO A 87 -2.76 0.07 11.31
N GLU A 88 -3.53 -0.97 11.05
CA GLU A 88 -3.49 -2.19 11.85
C GLU A 88 -2.27 -3.00 11.47
N ARG A 89 -1.27 -2.97 12.35
CA ARG A 89 0.03 -3.61 12.13
C ARG A 89 0.08 -5.00 12.73
N ILE A 90 0.68 -5.94 12.00
CA ILE A 90 1.02 -7.25 12.56
C ILE A 90 2.23 -7.12 13.50
N LYS A 91 2.42 -8.11 14.39
CA LYS A 91 3.50 -8.09 15.41
C LYS A 91 4.90 -8.02 14.81
N ASP A 92 5.13 -8.70 13.69
CA ASP A 92 6.40 -8.68 12.95
C ASP A 92 6.14 -8.57 11.44
N PRO A 93 5.97 -7.35 10.90
CA PRO A 93 5.82 -7.13 9.46
C PRO A 93 7.04 -7.63 8.66
N GLN A 94 8.24 -7.57 9.26
CA GLN A 94 9.48 -7.96 8.60
C GLN A 94 9.61 -9.48 8.44
N ALA A 95 8.85 -10.26 9.22
CA ALA A 95 8.77 -11.71 8.99
C ALA A 95 8.24 -12.04 7.59
N LEU A 96 7.36 -11.21 7.02
CA LEU A 96 6.81 -11.45 5.68
C LEU A 96 7.87 -11.36 4.58
N ASP A 97 8.84 -10.47 4.77
CA ASP A 97 9.97 -10.30 3.86
C ASP A 97 10.90 -11.52 3.94
N LYS A 98 11.18 -12.01 5.16
CA LYS A 98 12.02 -13.21 5.40
C LYS A 98 11.44 -14.48 4.78
N VAL A 99 10.12 -14.62 4.74
CA VAL A 99 9.42 -15.77 4.15
C VAL A 99 9.25 -15.62 2.64
N GLY A 100 9.63 -14.47 2.06
CA GLY A 100 9.53 -14.21 0.63
C GLY A 100 8.10 -14.03 0.12
N VAL A 101 7.15 -13.74 1.02
CA VAL A 101 5.74 -13.53 0.65
C VAL A 101 5.54 -12.20 -0.05
N VAL A 102 6.34 -11.20 0.34
CA VAL A 102 6.29 -9.86 -0.22
C VAL A 102 7.68 -9.51 -0.71
N SER A 103 7.91 -9.58 -2.01
CA SER A 103 9.10 -8.97 -2.60
C SER A 103 8.92 -7.46 -2.52
N ARG A 104 9.67 -6.79 -1.63
CA ARG A 104 9.77 -5.32 -1.66
C ARG A 104 10.15 -4.96 -3.09
N ALA A 105 9.27 -4.23 -3.78
CA ALA A 105 9.57 -3.80 -5.13
C ALA A 105 10.81 -2.91 -5.02
N GLU A 106 11.97 -3.44 -5.40
CA GLU A 106 13.16 -2.64 -5.52
C GLU A 106 12.91 -1.68 -6.66
N ASP A 107 12.60 -0.45 -6.28
CA ASP A 107 12.26 0.62 -7.18
C ASP A 107 13.52 1.17 -7.83
N ALA A 108 14.31 0.31 -8.46
CA ALA A 108 15.54 0.67 -9.14
C ALA A 108 15.31 1.75 -10.22
N SER A 109 14.08 1.84 -10.75
CA SER A 109 13.66 2.86 -11.71
C SER A 109 13.15 4.18 -11.11
N MET A 110 12.90 4.28 -9.80
CA MET A 110 12.55 5.58 -9.19
C MET A 110 13.78 6.35 -8.73
N GLU A 111 13.85 7.63 -9.08
CA GLU A 111 14.78 8.57 -8.47
C GLU A 111 14.63 8.57 -6.95
N LYS A 112 15.77 8.47 -6.26
CA LYS A 112 15.85 8.45 -4.80
C LYS A 112 15.10 9.63 -4.17
N GLY A 113 15.28 10.84 -4.72
CA GLY A 113 14.59 12.04 -4.23
C GLY A 113 13.06 11.93 -4.29
N LYS A 114 12.52 11.31 -5.35
CA LYS A 114 11.07 11.09 -5.47
C LYS A 114 10.58 10.04 -4.45
N ARG A 115 11.35 8.98 -4.22
CA ARG A 115 11.03 7.96 -3.20
C ARG A 115 11.03 8.56 -1.79
N ASP A 116 12.03 9.36 -1.48
CA ASP A 116 12.18 10.02 -0.18
C ASP A 116 11.03 11.02 0.05
N PHE A 117 10.62 11.75 -1.00
CA PHE A 117 9.45 12.62 -0.95
C PHE A 117 8.14 11.85 -0.68
N VAL A 118 7.88 10.76 -1.41
CA VAL A 118 6.68 9.92 -1.20
C VAL A 118 6.65 9.37 0.22
N SER A 119 7.79 8.84 0.70
CA SER A 119 7.93 8.30 2.06
C SER A 119 7.68 9.37 3.12
N SER A 120 8.17 10.58 2.90
CA SER A 120 7.96 11.72 3.80
C SER A 120 6.48 12.12 3.87
N VAL A 121 5.81 12.24 2.72
CA VAL A 121 4.38 12.60 2.66
C VAL A 121 3.52 11.54 3.33
N VAL A 122 3.78 10.26 3.06
CA VAL A 122 3.08 9.14 3.70
C VAL A 122 3.30 9.15 5.21
N GLY A 123 4.54 9.33 5.67
CA GLY A 123 4.87 9.39 7.09
C GLY A 123 4.16 10.53 7.83
N ILE A 124 4.11 11.72 7.22
CA ILE A 124 3.34 12.86 7.76
C ILE A 124 1.86 12.50 7.86
N MET A 125 1.28 11.95 6.79
CA MET A 125 -0.14 11.61 6.74
C MET A 125 -0.52 10.57 7.81
N VAL A 126 0.24 9.47 7.94
CA VAL A 126 -0.01 8.45 8.97
C VAL A 126 0.11 9.02 10.38
N THR A 127 1.09 9.91 10.61
CA THR A 127 1.28 10.57 11.91
C THR A 127 0.10 11.49 12.25
N VAL A 128 -0.36 12.28 11.29
CA VAL A 128 -1.52 13.18 11.46
C VAL A 128 -2.78 12.37 11.72
N LEU A 129 -3.04 11.30 10.97
CA LEU A 129 -4.22 10.45 11.19
C LEU A 129 -4.18 9.77 12.57
N GLY A 130 -3.01 9.29 13.00
CA GLY A 130 -2.82 8.74 14.34
C GLY A 130 -3.06 9.74 15.45
N PHE A 131 -2.62 11.00 15.27
CA PHE A 131 -2.88 12.08 16.22
C PHE A 131 -4.37 12.43 16.28
N VAL A 132 -5.05 12.49 15.14
CA VAL A 132 -6.51 12.71 15.07
C VAL A 132 -7.26 11.59 15.79
N ASN A 133 -6.83 10.33 15.63
CA ASN A 133 -7.39 9.20 16.37
C ASN A 133 -7.21 9.34 17.89
N ALA A 134 -6.00 9.72 18.34
CA ALA A 134 -5.70 9.93 19.75
C ALA A 134 -6.51 11.08 20.36
N LEU A 135 -6.65 12.21 19.64
CA LEU A 135 -7.52 13.32 20.03
C LEU A 135 -8.98 12.90 20.09
N GLY A 136 -9.46 12.17 19.08
CA GLY A 136 -10.82 11.63 19.04
C GLY A 136 -11.10 10.76 20.26
N ALA A 137 -10.18 9.85 20.61
CA ALA A 137 -10.28 9.00 21.80
C ALA A 137 -10.28 9.81 23.11
N ALA A 138 -9.46 10.88 23.20
CA ALA A 138 -9.41 11.75 24.37
C ALA A 138 -10.70 12.58 24.54
N VAL A 139 -11.29 13.07 23.44
CA VAL A 139 -12.53 13.88 23.44
C VAL A 139 -13.78 13.02 23.68
N THR A 140 -13.81 11.79 23.16
CA THR A 140 -15.00 10.93 23.25
C THR A 140 -15.04 10.04 24.49
N GLY A 141 -13.99 10.00 25.31
CA GLY A 141 -13.97 9.26 26.59
C GLY A 141 -14.25 7.75 26.44
N LYS A 142 -14.17 7.19 25.23
CA LYS A 142 -14.54 5.81 24.94
C LYS A 142 -13.34 4.90 25.13
N ARG A 143 -13.23 4.28 26.30
CA ARG A 143 -12.43 3.07 26.50
C ARG A 143 -13.15 1.91 25.79
N GLU A 144 -12.83 1.65 24.53
CA GLU A 144 -13.23 0.39 23.90
C GLU A 144 -12.10 -0.62 24.08
N GLY A 145 -12.33 -1.55 25.00
CA GLY A 145 -11.53 -2.77 25.12
C GLY A 145 -11.68 -3.59 23.85
N ALA A 146 -10.57 -3.84 23.17
CA ALA A 146 -10.50 -4.80 22.08
C ALA A 146 -10.50 -6.23 22.67
N SER A 147 -11.69 -6.78 22.90
CA SER A 147 -11.90 -8.22 22.99
C SER A 147 -11.89 -8.79 21.56
N TRP A 148 -10.90 -9.64 21.26
CA TRP A 148 -10.84 -10.40 20.02
C TRP A 148 -11.53 -11.76 20.24
N HIS A 149 -12.56 -12.03 19.45
CA HIS A 149 -13.01 -13.39 19.10
C HIS A 149 -12.69 -13.62 17.63
#